data_AF-Q06DI2-F1
#
_entry.id   AF-Q06DI2-F1
#
_cell.length_a   1.000
_cell.length_b   1.000
_cell.length_c   1.000
_cell.angle_alpha   90.00
_cell.angle_beta   90.00
_cell.angle_gamma   90.00
#
_symmetry.space_group_name_H-M   'P 1'
#
loop_
_entity.id
_entity.type
_entity.pdbx_description
1 polymer ?
#
loop_
_entity_poly.entity_id
_entity_poly.type
_entity_poly.pdbx_seq_one_letter_code
_entity_poly.pdbx_strand_id
1 'polypeptide(L)'
;LAERLHHQYGDYVVGFDLVGQEDLGRRLLDFVPQLLNFPSYINFVFHAGETNWHGMPTDENLLDAIMLGTKRIGHGYALLKHPVLAEMVKERDICVEINPVSNQVLKLVADYRNHPASILFSTDFPLVVSSDDPSFWRAAPLSHDFYMAFLGMASAHQDLRLLKKLALNSLRYSLMNKQDKAAAEAIFHQSWDDFIDAKVKQILTKS
;
A
#
# COMPACT_ATOMS: atom_id res chain seq x y z
N LEU A 1 -8.16 1.77 23.38
CA LEU A 1 -7.95 3.15 22.86
C LEU A 1 -8.62 3.33 21.51
N ALA A 2 -8.30 2.52 20.51
CA ALA A 2 -8.90 2.59 19.16
C ALA A 2 -10.43 2.62 19.18
N GLU A 3 -11.07 1.69 19.89
CA GLU A 3 -12.54 1.65 20.07
C GLU A 3 -13.10 2.96 20.65
N ARG A 4 -12.50 3.48 21.72
CA ARG A 4 -12.92 4.74 22.33
C ARG A 4 -12.80 5.91 21.35
N LEU A 5 -11.70 5.97 20.58
CA LEU A 5 -11.50 7.01 19.56
C LEU A 5 -12.50 6.87 18.41
N HIS A 6 -12.81 5.65 17.97
CA HIS A 6 -13.84 5.40 16.97
C HIS A 6 -15.22 5.84 17.48
N HIS A 7 -15.59 5.57 18.72
CA HIS A 7 -16.85 6.09 19.26
C HIS A 7 -16.91 7.61 19.37
N GLN A 8 -15.77 8.26 19.65
CA GLN A 8 -15.71 9.71 19.81
C GLN A 8 -15.67 10.47 18.48
N TYR A 9 -14.99 9.91 17.48
CA TYR A 9 -14.72 10.56 16.20
C TYR A 9 -15.38 9.85 15.01
N GLY A 10 -16.13 8.78 15.24
CA GLY A 10 -16.83 8.02 14.20
C GLY A 10 -15.91 7.59 13.07
N ASP A 11 -16.36 7.89 11.84
CA ASP A 11 -15.70 7.50 10.59
C ASP A 11 -14.36 8.20 10.32
N TYR A 12 -13.90 9.11 11.20
CA TYR A 12 -12.54 9.65 11.12
C TYR A 12 -11.48 8.66 11.62
N VAL A 13 -11.84 7.68 12.45
CA VAL A 13 -10.95 6.63 12.93
C VAL A 13 -11.35 5.31 12.29
N VAL A 14 -10.73 5.01 11.15
CA VAL A 14 -11.17 3.94 10.23
C VAL A 14 -10.47 2.59 10.47
N GLY A 15 -9.40 2.56 11.25
CA GLY A 15 -8.64 1.34 11.48
C GLY A 15 -7.57 1.44 12.56
N PHE A 16 -6.85 0.34 12.72
CA PHE A 16 -5.78 0.15 13.69
C PHE A 16 -4.58 -0.56 13.06
N ASP A 17 -3.39 -0.18 13.51
CA ASP A 17 -2.11 -0.68 13.05
C ASP A 17 -1.10 -0.76 14.21
N LEU A 18 -0.05 -1.56 14.03
CA LEU A 18 1.11 -1.67 14.91
C LEU A 18 2.35 -1.28 14.11
N VAL A 19 2.99 -0.17 14.51
CA VAL A 19 4.14 0.41 13.82
C VAL A 19 5.43 0.26 14.64
N GLY A 20 6.57 0.39 13.97
CA GLY A 20 7.90 0.32 14.57
C GLY A 20 8.86 -0.49 13.70
N GLN A 21 10.10 -0.65 14.16
CA GLN A 21 11.10 -1.43 13.42
C GLN A 21 10.82 -2.93 13.55
N GLU A 22 10.24 -3.53 12.51
CA GLU A 22 9.64 -4.87 12.54
C GLU A 22 10.64 -5.99 12.87
N ASP A 23 11.87 -5.92 12.34
CA ASP A 23 12.94 -6.90 12.58
C ASP A 23 13.34 -7.03 14.06
N LEU A 24 13.26 -5.94 14.82
CA LEU A 24 13.63 -5.90 16.25
C LEU A 24 12.41 -5.87 17.17
N GLY A 25 11.22 -5.78 16.58
CA GLY A 25 9.96 -5.63 17.29
C GLY A 25 9.40 -6.95 17.80
N ARG A 26 8.22 -6.85 18.41
CA ARG A 26 7.39 -8.01 18.76
C ARG A 26 6.57 -8.44 17.56
N ARG A 27 6.25 -9.72 17.48
CA ARG A 27 5.43 -10.28 16.39
C ARG A 27 3.98 -9.87 16.56
N LEU A 28 3.22 -9.84 15.46
CA LEU A 28 1.76 -9.74 15.51
C LEU A 28 1.16 -10.85 16.38
N LEU A 29 1.70 -12.07 16.27
CA LEU A 29 1.33 -13.22 17.10
C LEU A 29 1.29 -12.91 18.61
N ASP A 30 2.23 -12.09 19.10
CA ASP A 30 2.34 -11.76 20.52
C ASP A 30 1.21 -10.83 21.02
N PHE A 31 0.44 -10.26 20.09
CA PHE A 31 -0.70 -9.37 20.36
C PHE A 31 -2.04 -10.00 19.98
N VAL A 32 -2.07 -11.21 19.41
CA VAL A 32 -3.31 -11.89 18.99
C VAL A 32 -4.38 -11.92 20.07
N PRO A 33 -4.09 -12.23 21.36
CA PRO A 33 -5.12 -12.21 22.40
C PRO A 33 -5.83 -10.85 22.53
N GLN A 34 -5.12 -9.74 22.33
CA GLN A 34 -5.68 -8.40 22.37
C GLN A 34 -6.39 -8.05 21.06
N LEU A 35 -5.80 -8.42 19.92
CA LEU A 35 -6.34 -8.11 18.59
C LEU A 35 -7.66 -8.84 18.32
N LEU A 36 -7.84 -10.07 18.82
CA LEU A 36 -9.10 -10.81 18.71
C LEU A 36 -10.25 -10.18 19.51
N ASN A 37 -9.96 -9.31 20.46
CA ASN A 37 -10.98 -8.58 21.22
C ASN A 37 -11.40 -7.25 20.54
N PHE A 38 -10.82 -6.89 19.39
CA PHE A 38 -11.24 -5.68 18.69
C PHE A 38 -12.65 -5.86 18.11
N PRO A 39 -13.50 -4.81 18.18
CA PRO A 39 -14.78 -4.82 17.50
C PRO A 39 -14.61 -4.98 15.98
N SER A 40 -15.52 -5.72 15.35
CA SER A 40 -15.44 -6.05 13.91
C SER A 40 -15.53 -4.84 12.97
N TYR A 41 -15.96 -3.68 13.46
CA TYR A 41 -16.02 -2.44 12.68
C TYR A 41 -14.69 -1.69 12.62
N ILE A 42 -13.70 -2.05 13.46
CA ILE A 42 -12.35 -1.50 13.37
C ILE A 42 -11.56 -2.35 12.39
N ASN A 43 -11.17 -1.76 11.26
CA ASN A 43 -10.36 -2.47 10.28
C ASN A 43 -8.91 -2.55 10.76
N PHE A 44 -8.24 -3.68 10.49
CA PHE A 44 -6.79 -3.75 10.60
C PHE A 44 -6.11 -3.36 9.28
N VAL A 45 -4.99 -2.67 9.39
CA VAL A 45 -4.12 -2.25 8.27
C VAL A 45 -2.65 -2.45 8.64
N PHE A 46 -2.31 -3.68 9.03
CA PHE A 46 -1.02 -3.97 9.65
C PHE A 46 0.18 -3.71 8.73
N HIS A 47 1.22 -3.07 9.26
CA HIS A 47 2.58 -3.27 8.79
C HIS A 47 2.97 -4.75 8.95
N ALA A 48 3.42 -5.37 7.86
CA ALA A 48 3.88 -6.76 7.91
C ALA A 48 4.87 -7.09 6.80
N GLY A 49 5.92 -7.81 7.16
CA GLY A 49 6.90 -8.33 6.22
C GLY A 49 7.78 -7.27 5.57
N GLU A 50 8.02 -6.14 6.23
CA GLU A 50 9.02 -5.14 5.82
C GLU A 50 10.44 -5.62 6.16
N THR A 51 10.88 -6.69 5.49
CA THR A 51 12.16 -7.33 5.81
C THR A 51 12.84 -8.03 4.63
N ASN A 52 14.17 -8.06 4.68
CA ASN A 52 14.99 -8.85 3.77
C ASN A 52 15.10 -10.32 4.21
N TRP A 53 14.74 -10.66 5.44
CA TRP A 53 14.78 -12.04 5.92
C TRP A 53 13.72 -12.94 5.24
N HIS A 54 13.95 -14.25 5.33
CA HIS A 54 13.04 -15.28 4.81
C HIS A 54 13.01 -16.45 5.79
N GLY A 55 11.82 -16.83 6.24
CA GLY A 55 11.61 -17.87 7.25
C GLY A 55 11.96 -17.40 8.66
N MET A 56 11.92 -16.08 8.89
CA MET A 56 12.11 -15.47 10.20
C MET A 56 10.77 -14.97 10.77
N PRO A 57 10.70 -14.73 12.09
CA PRO A 57 9.47 -14.25 12.71
C PRO A 57 8.85 -12.99 12.06
N THR A 58 9.70 -12.10 11.50
CA THR A 58 9.27 -10.84 10.90
C THR A 58 8.51 -11.05 9.59
N ASP A 59 9.00 -11.88 8.66
CA ASP A 59 8.25 -12.14 7.43
C ASP A 59 7.02 -13.05 7.67
N GLU A 60 7.02 -13.83 8.75
CA GLU A 60 5.85 -14.59 9.19
C GLU A 60 4.69 -13.70 9.71
N ASN A 61 4.93 -12.43 10.06
CA ASN A 61 3.83 -11.50 10.38
C ASN A 61 2.84 -11.35 9.22
N LEU A 62 3.26 -11.63 7.97
CA LEU A 62 2.36 -11.66 6.81
C LEU A 62 1.22 -12.67 7.01
N LEU A 63 1.53 -13.87 7.50
CA LEU A 63 0.53 -14.91 7.76
C LEU A 63 -0.45 -14.41 8.83
N ASP A 64 0.08 -13.89 9.94
CA ASP A 64 -0.74 -13.40 11.05
C ASP A 64 -1.67 -12.26 10.61
N ALA A 65 -1.15 -11.29 9.84
CA ALA A 65 -1.93 -10.17 9.32
C ALA A 65 -3.08 -10.65 8.41
N ILE A 66 -2.80 -11.60 7.50
CA ILE A 66 -3.82 -12.19 6.60
C ILE A 66 -4.87 -12.98 7.41
N MET A 67 -4.45 -13.74 8.44
CA MET A 67 -5.36 -14.54 9.27
C MET A 67 -6.24 -13.67 10.16
N LEU A 68 -5.71 -12.55 10.65
CA LEU A 68 -6.45 -11.53 11.40
C LEU A 68 -7.41 -10.69 10.53
N GLY A 69 -7.44 -10.93 9.22
CA GLY A 69 -8.38 -10.29 8.31
C GLY A 69 -8.06 -8.83 7.99
N THR A 70 -6.77 -8.48 7.98
CA THR A 70 -6.31 -7.13 7.58
C THR A 70 -6.86 -6.73 6.23
N LYS A 71 -7.23 -5.46 6.08
CA LYS A 71 -7.74 -4.91 4.81
C LYS A 71 -6.62 -4.47 3.88
N ARG A 72 -5.51 -4.03 4.48
CA ARG A 72 -4.31 -3.59 3.78
C ARG A 72 -3.08 -4.14 4.51
N ILE A 73 -1.99 -4.34 3.79
CA ILE A 73 -0.69 -4.73 4.34
C ILE A 73 0.31 -3.61 4.04
N GLY A 74 0.81 -2.96 5.09
CA GLY A 74 1.90 -2.01 4.99
C GLY A 74 3.17 -2.70 4.49
N HIS A 75 3.77 -2.18 3.42
CA HIS A 75 4.95 -2.69 2.71
C HIS A 75 4.76 -4.06 2.03
N GLY A 76 4.51 -5.12 2.79
CA GLY A 76 4.43 -6.48 2.26
C GLY A 76 5.69 -6.91 1.51
N TYR A 77 6.85 -6.37 1.89
CA TYR A 77 8.08 -6.45 1.09
C TYR A 77 8.55 -7.91 0.88
N ALA A 78 8.42 -8.75 1.91
CA ALA A 78 8.75 -10.17 1.88
C ALA A 78 7.67 -11.06 1.23
N LEU A 79 6.52 -10.52 0.80
CA LEU A 79 5.35 -11.31 0.39
C LEU A 79 5.65 -12.32 -0.72
N LEU A 80 6.46 -11.95 -1.72
CA LEU A 80 6.78 -12.83 -2.84
C LEU A 80 7.71 -14.00 -2.50
N LYS A 81 8.28 -14.02 -1.29
CA LYS A 81 9.00 -15.19 -0.77
C LYS A 81 8.01 -16.28 -0.31
N HIS A 82 6.74 -15.91 -0.13
CA HIS A 82 5.64 -16.76 0.35
C HIS A 82 4.54 -16.89 -0.71
N PRO A 83 4.72 -17.71 -1.76
CA PRO A 83 3.80 -17.76 -2.90
C PRO A 83 2.35 -18.11 -2.52
N VAL A 84 2.16 -18.99 -1.52
CA VAL A 84 0.83 -19.33 -1.00
C VAL A 84 0.17 -18.12 -0.35
N LEU A 85 0.91 -17.31 0.43
CA LEU A 85 0.37 -16.10 1.05
C LEU A 85 0.08 -15.03 -0.02
N ALA A 86 0.93 -14.88 -1.04
CA ALA A 86 0.69 -13.97 -2.14
C ALA A 86 -0.59 -14.32 -2.92
N GLU A 87 -0.86 -15.61 -3.12
CA GLU A 87 -2.12 -16.09 -3.71
C GLU A 87 -3.31 -15.75 -2.81
N MET A 88 -3.22 -16.03 -1.51
CA MET A 88 -4.29 -15.68 -0.55
C MET A 88 -4.57 -14.17 -0.49
N VAL A 89 -3.54 -13.32 -0.53
CA VAL A 89 -3.69 -11.86 -0.59
C VAL A 89 -4.48 -11.46 -1.81
N LYS A 90 -4.16 -12.04 -2.97
CA LYS A 90 -4.86 -11.77 -4.23
C LYS A 90 -6.31 -12.26 -4.20
N GLU A 91 -6.55 -13.50 -3.76
CA GLU A 91 -7.90 -14.10 -3.69
C GLU A 91 -8.81 -13.35 -2.73
N ARG A 92 -8.27 -12.84 -1.63
CA ARG A 92 -9.00 -12.10 -0.60
C ARG A 92 -9.09 -10.59 -0.88
N ASP A 93 -8.56 -10.12 -2.02
CA ASP A 93 -8.50 -8.71 -2.42
C ASP A 93 -7.89 -7.79 -1.33
N ILE A 94 -6.84 -8.28 -0.65
CA ILE A 94 -6.09 -7.54 0.39
C ILE A 94 -5.06 -6.65 -0.31
N CYS A 95 -5.13 -5.34 -0.07
CA CYS A 95 -4.25 -4.39 -0.75
C CYS A 95 -2.87 -4.30 -0.11
N VAL A 96 -1.81 -4.36 -0.90
CA VAL A 96 -0.44 -4.12 -0.43
C VAL A 96 -0.01 -2.68 -0.70
N GLU A 97 0.56 -2.04 0.31
CA GLU A 97 1.01 -0.65 0.26
C GLU A 97 2.49 -0.58 -0.08
N ILE A 98 2.82 -0.20 -1.31
CA ILE A 98 4.21 -0.13 -1.78
C ILE A 98 4.77 1.27 -1.48
N ASN A 99 5.89 1.31 -0.74
CA ASN A 99 6.58 2.54 -0.33
C ASN A 99 8.05 2.53 -0.83
N PRO A 100 8.29 2.74 -2.14
CA PRO A 100 9.60 2.54 -2.75
C PRO A 100 10.72 3.33 -2.06
N VAL A 101 10.53 4.63 -1.85
CA VAL A 101 11.58 5.51 -1.33
C VAL A 101 11.96 5.08 0.09
N SER A 102 10.97 4.77 0.93
CA SER A 102 11.20 4.24 2.29
C SER A 102 12.04 2.97 2.24
N ASN A 103 11.66 2.00 1.40
CA ASN A 103 12.38 0.73 1.30
C ASN A 103 13.84 0.90 0.86
N GLN A 104 14.16 1.87 -0.01
CA GLN A 104 15.55 2.16 -0.36
C GLN A 104 16.31 2.87 0.77
N VAL A 105 15.72 3.89 1.39
CA VAL A 105 16.37 4.65 2.48
C VAL A 105 16.67 3.75 3.68
N LEU A 106 15.75 2.84 4.01
CA LEU A 106 15.89 1.84 5.06
C LEU A 106 16.74 0.62 4.64
N LYS A 107 17.35 0.66 3.45
CA LYS A 107 18.30 -0.33 2.93
C LYS A 107 17.72 -1.73 2.71
N LEU A 108 16.41 -1.84 2.44
CA LEU A 108 15.81 -3.09 1.99
C LEU A 108 16.22 -3.42 0.55
N VAL A 109 16.39 -2.39 -0.29
CA VAL A 109 16.83 -2.53 -1.68
C VAL A 109 17.80 -1.42 -2.06
N ALA A 110 18.87 -1.75 -2.78
CA ALA A 110 19.79 -0.73 -3.31
C ALA A 110 19.32 -0.16 -4.65
N ASP A 111 18.75 -1.01 -5.51
CA ASP A 111 18.30 -0.68 -6.87
C ASP A 111 16.82 -1.04 -7.03
N TYR A 112 15.97 -0.05 -7.34
CA TYR A 112 14.52 -0.23 -7.50
C TYR A 112 14.14 -1.31 -8.51
N ARG A 113 14.99 -1.60 -9.51
CA ARG A 113 14.74 -2.68 -10.49
C ARG A 113 14.71 -4.06 -9.86
N ASN A 114 15.34 -4.22 -8.70
CA ASN A 114 15.34 -5.46 -7.91
C ASN A 114 14.27 -5.46 -6.81
N HIS A 115 13.41 -4.42 -6.74
CA HIS A 115 12.37 -4.38 -5.73
C HIS A 115 11.37 -5.52 -5.98
N PRO A 116 11.02 -6.34 -4.96
CA PRO A 116 10.19 -7.54 -5.14
C PRO A 116 8.83 -7.20 -5.76
N ALA A 117 8.22 -6.09 -5.35
CA ALA A 117 6.95 -5.63 -5.91
C ALA A 117 6.95 -5.43 -7.44
N SER A 118 8.09 -5.30 -8.13
CA SER A 118 8.17 -5.25 -9.60
C SER A 118 7.39 -6.38 -10.29
N ILE A 119 7.41 -7.59 -9.70
CA ILE A 119 6.63 -8.74 -10.17
C ILE A 119 5.13 -8.50 -9.98
N LEU A 120 4.71 -7.88 -8.87
CA LEU A 120 3.30 -7.57 -8.61
C LEU A 120 2.74 -6.58 -9.64
N PHE A 121 3.53 -5.56 -10.02
CA PHE A 121 3.19 -4.60 -11.08
C PHE A 121 2.97 -5.25 -12.46
N SER A 122 3.51 -6.46 -12.68
CA SER A 122 3.31 -7.21 -13.93
C SER A 122 1.99 -7.98 -13.98
N THR A 123 1.22 -7.97 -12.89
CA THR A 123 -0.04 -8.71 -12.75
C THR A 123 -1.17 -7.80 -12.29
N ASP A 124 -2.40 -8.32 -12.26
CA ASP A 124 -3.54 -7.61 -11.67
C ASP A 124 -3.58 -7.73 -10.14
N PHE A 125 -2.45 -7.46 -9.48
CA PHE A 125 -2.33 -7.60 -8.02
C PHE A 125 -3.01 -6.42 -7.28
N PRO A 126 -3.66 -6.67 -6.13
CA PRO A 126 -4.24 -5.60 -5.30
C PRO A 126 -3.12 -4.81 -4.60
N LEU A 127 -2.74 -3.66 -5.19
CA LEU A 127 -1.71 -2.80 -4.60
C LEU A 127 -1.96 -1.31 -4.84
N VAL A 128 -1.33 -0.50 -4.01
CA VAL A 128 -1.25 0.97 -4.11
C VAL A 128 0.19 1.43 -3.92
N VAL A 129 0.51 2.63 -4.39
CA VAL A 129 1.77 3.31 -4.09
C VAL A 129 1.51 4.43 -3.09
N SER A 130 2.32 4.49 -2.04
CA SER A 130 2.31 5.53 -1.01
C SER A 130 3.74 6.04 -0.78
N SER A 131 3.90 7.03 0.11
CA SER A 131 5.20 7.68 0.37
C SER A 131 5.73 7.49 1.79
N ASP A 132 5.01 6.73 2.63
CA ASP A 132 5.35 6.50 4.03
C ASP A 132 5.63 7.82 4.76
N ASP A 133 6.89 8.07 5.16
CA ASP A 133 7.37 9.29 5.82
C ASP A 133 8.14 10.27 4.88
N PRO A 134 7.52 10.89 3.85
CA PRO A 134 8.22 11.65 2.80
C PRO A 134 9.11 12.79 3.35
N SER A 135 8.70 13.41 4.47
CA SER A 135 9.47 14.47 5.13
C SER A 135 10.83 13.98 5.64
N PHE A 136 10.88 12.77 6.22
CA PHE A 136 12.14 12.18 6.69
C PHE A 136 13.06 11.81 5.52
N TRP A 137 12.48 11.46 4.37
CA TRP A 137 13.21 11.10 3.15
C TRP A 137 13.64 12.30 2.31
N ARG A 138 13.23 13.53 2.71
CA ARG A 138 13.38 14.75 1.89
C ARG A 138 12.75 14.60 0.50
N ALA A 139 11.64 13.90 0.43
CA ALA A 139 10.90 13.62 -0.80
C ALA A 139 9.62 14.46 -0.90
N ALA A 140 9.19 14.73 -2.15
CA ALA A 140 7.85 15.26 -2.38
C ALA A 140 6.82 14.15 -2.10
N PRO A 141 5.72 14.44 -1.37
CA PRO A 141 4.68 13.45 -1.11
C PRO A 141 4.16 12.82 -2.40
N LEU A 142 4.07 11.49 -2.43
CA LEU A 142 3.63 10.63 -3.54
C LEU A 142 4.39 10.75 -4.87
N SER A 143 4.74 11.95 -5.36
CA SER A 143 5.28 12.14 -6.71
C SER A 143 6.63 11.45 -6.90
N HIS A 144 7.49 11.46 -5.88
CA HIS A 144 8.77 10.75 -5.94
C HIS A 144 8.57 9.23 -5.90
N ASP A 145 7.68 8.71 -5.05
CA ASP A 145 7.37 7.28 -5.00
C ASP A 145 6.70 6.78 -6.28
N PHE A 146 5.79 7.56 -6.87
CA PHE A 146 5.22 7.26 -8.19
C PHE A 146 6.28 7.27 -9.29
N TYR A 147 7.25 8.19 -9.25
CA TYR A 147 8.38 8.20 -10.18
C TYR A 147 9.22 6.92 -10.05
N MET A 148 9.58 6.53 -8.82
CA MET A 148 10.36 5.31 -8.58
C MET A 148 9.59 4.04 -8.93
N ALA A 149 8.30 3.97 -8.59
CA ALA A 149 7.46 2.85 -8.97
C ALA A 149 7.32 2.73 -10.50
N PHE A 150 7.05 3.84 -11.21
CA PHE A 150 6.80 3.83 -12.63
C PHE A 150 8.07 3.61 -13.48
N LEU A 151 9.20 4.23 -13.12
CA LEU A 151 10.43 4.14 -13.90
C LEU A 151 11.42 3.10 -13.39
N GLY A 152 11.43 2.84 -12.08
CA GLY A 152 12.37 1.93 -11.44
C GLY A 152 11.85 0.50 -11.31
N MET A 153 10.54 0.32 -11.08
CA MET A 153 9.98 -0.98 -10.70
C MET A 153 9.06 -1.57 -11.77
N ALA A 154 8.28 -0.75 -12.46
CA ALA A 154 7.37 -1.19 -13.50
C ALA A 154 8.12 -1.60 -14.77
N SER A 155 7.51 -2.49 -15.57
CA SER A 155 8.04 -2.85 -16.88
C SER A 155 8.08 -1.63 -17.80
N ALA A 156 9.09 -1.55 -18.67
CA ALA A 156 9.21 -0.52 -19.70
C ALA A 156 8.03 -0.48 -20.70
N HIS A 157 7.19 -1.53 -20.71
CA HIS A 157 5.96 -1.58 -21.51
C HIS A 157 4.73 -1.02 -20.78
N GLN A 158 4.86 -0.63 -19.52
CA GLN A 158 3.80 0.06 -18.77
C GLN A 158 3.71 1.52 -19.21
N ASP A 159 2.53 2.09 -19.08
CA ASP A 159 2.24 3.44 -19.54
C ASP A 159 1.25 4.15 -18.62
N LEU A 160 0.62 5.19 -19.14
CA LEU A 160 -0.39 5.99 -18.46
C LEU A 160 -1.53 5.15 -17.84
N ARG A 161 -1.85 3.97 -18.39
CA ARG A 161 -2.86 3.06 -17.85
C ARG A 161 -2.48 2.57 -16.45
N LEU A 162 -1.19 2.28 -16.21
CA LEU A 162 -0.70 1.89 -14.89
C LEU A 162 -0.87 3.05 -13.90
N LEU A 163 -0.47 4.27 -14.28
CA LEU A 163 -0.61 5.44 -13.41
C LEU A 163 -2.07 5.69 -13.03
N LYS A 164 -3.00 5.62 -14.00
CA LYS A 164 -4.44 5.74 -13.74
C LYS A 164 -4.94 4.63 -12.82
N LYS A 165 -4.52 3.38 -13.06
CA LYS A 165 -4.90 2.23 -12.25
C LYS A 165 -4.44 2.39 -10.79
N LEU A 166 -3.19 2.80 -10.55
CA LEU A 166 -2.67 2.99 -9.19
C LEU A 166 -3.44 4.09 -8.45
N ALA A 167 -3.79 5.18 -9.14
CA ALA A 167 -4.61 6.25 -8.58
C ALA A 167 -6.05 5.78 -8.28
N LEU A 168 -6.68 4.99 -9.16
CA LEU A 168 -8.00 4.42 -8.87
C LEU A 168 -7.95 3.37 -7.76
N ASN A 169 -6.89 2.56 -7.70
CA ASN A 169 -6.67 1.58 -6.65
C ASN A 169 -6.61 2.25 -5.27
N SER A 170 -6.00 3.43 -5.15
CA SER A 170 -5.93 4.14 -3.86
C SER A 170 -7.32 4.54 -3.34
N LEU A 171 -8.27 4.84 -4.24
CA LEU A 171 -9.67 5.09 -3.89
C LEU A 171 -10.40 3.79 -3.57
N ARG A 172 -10.27 2.77 -4.43
CA ARG A 172 -10.90 1.45 -4.27
C ARG A 172 -10.56 0.81 -2.93
N TYR A 173 -9.28 0.81 -2.57
CA TYR A 173 -8.75 0.17 -1.37
C TYR A 173 -8.69 1.09 -0.15
N SER A 174 -9.16 2.34 -0.27
CA SER A 174 -9.39 3.19 0.91
C SER A 174 -10.41 2.56 1.85
N LEU A 175 -10.42 3.00 3.12
CA LEU A 175 -11.43 2.57 4.10
C LEU A 175 -12.67 3.48 4.13
N MET A 176 -12.83 4.33 3.11
CA MET A 176 -14.02 5.16 2.95
C MET A 176 -15.28 4.30 2.78
N ASN A 177 -16.43 4.84 3.21
CA ASN A 177 -17.71 4.21 2.91
C ASN A 177 -18.00 4.27 1.39
N LYS A 178 -19.02 3.53 0.94
CA LYS A 178 -19.34 3.42 -0.50
C LYS A 178 -19.71 4.75 -1.15
N GLN A 179 -20.36 5.65 -0.40
CA GLN A 179 -20.82 6.94 -0.92
C GLN A 179 -19.62 7.88 -1.13
N ASP A 180 -18.73 7.95 -0.15
CA ASP A 180 -17.51 8.77 -0.22
C ASP A 180 -16.55 8.26 -1.30
N LYS A 181 -16.41 6.93 -1.46
CA LYS A 181 -15.65 6.35 -2.59
C LYS A 181 -16.20 6.79 -3.94
N ALA A 182 -17.51 6.68 -4.14
CA ALA A 182 -18.14 7.08 -5.40
C ALA A 182 -17.97 8.58 -5.68
N ALA A 183 -18.09 9.42 -4.65
CA ALA A 183 -17.84 10.86 -4.76
C ALA A 183 -16.37 11.16 -5.10
N ALA A 184 -15.42 10.51 -4.44
CA ALA A 184 -14.00 10.67 -4.69
C ALA A 184 -13.61 10.19 -6.10
N GLU A 185 -14.16 9.07 -6.55
CA GLU A 185 -13.96 8.56 -7.92
C GLU A 185 -14.50 9.54 -8.97
N ALA A 186 -15.67 10.15 -8.76
CA ALA A 186 -16.21 11.15 -9.67
C ALA A 186 -15.30 12.39 -9.77
N ILE A 187 -14.79 12.89 -8.63
CA ILE A 187 -13.83 14.00 -8.58
C ILE A 187 -12.53 13.62 -9.30
N PHE A 188 -12.04 12.40 -9.08
CA PHE A 188 -10.84 11.89 -9.74
C PHE A 188 -11.03 11.81 -11.25
N HIS A 189 -12.17 11.30 -11.74
CA HIS A 189 -12.44 11.22 -13.16
C HIS A 189 -12.39 12.59 -13.84
N GLN A 190 -13.07 13.59 -13.26
CA GLN A 190 -13.00 14.96 -13.78
C GLN A 190 -11.57 15.51 -13.78
N SER A 191 -10.86 15.37 -12.64
CA SER A 191 -9.49 15.88 -12.50
C SER A 191 -8.51 15.17 -13.44
N TRP A 192 -8.73 13.88 -13.70
CA TRP A 192 -7.95 13.09 -14.64
C TRP A 192 -8.17 13.55 -16.06
N ASP A 193 -9.42 13.78 -16.47
CA ASP A 193 -9.75 14.24 -17.82
C ASP A 193 -9.16 15.63 -18.08
N ASP A 194 -9.28 16.55 -17.11
CA ASP A 194 -8.63 17.87 -17.18
C ASP A 194 -7.10 17.76 -17.32
N PHE A 195 -6.48 16.84 -16.58
CA PHE A 195 -5.04 16.55 -16.69
C PHE A 195 -4.68 16.03 -18.10
N ILE A 196 -5.46 15.11 -18.67
CA ILE A 196 -5.22 14.57 -20.00
C ILE A 196 -5.34 15.67 -21.06
N ASP A 197 -6.40 16.46 -21.02
CA ASP A 197 -6.63 17.56 -21.96
C ASP A 197 -5.48 18.58 -21.90
N ALA A 198 -5.04 18.94 -20.70
CA ALA A 198 -3.91 19.83 -20.50
C ALA A 198 -2.61 19.24 -21.10
N LYS A 199 -2.37 17.93 -20.94
CA LYS A 199 -1.17 17.27 -21.49
C LYS A 199 -1.22 17.11 -23.00
N VAL A 200 -2.36 16.75 -23.57
CA VAL A 200 -2.56 16.68 -25.03
C VAL A 200 -2.33 18.06 -25.64
N LYS A 201 -2.93 19.12 -25.09
CA LYS A 201 -2.71 20.49 -25.54
C LYS A 201 -1.23 20.88 -25.47
N GLN A 202 -0.55 20.55 -24.36
CA GLN A 202 0.87 20.84 -24.17
C GLN A 202 1.77 20.13 -25.21
N ILE A 203 1.42 18.90 -25.60
CA ILE A 203 2.17 18.14 -26.60
C ILE A 203 1.97 18.76 -27.98
N LEU A 204 0.71 19.00 -28.37
CA LEU A 204 0.35 19.55 -29.68
C LEU A 204 0.88 20.97 -29.93
N THR A 205 1.12 21.77 -28.88
CA THR A 205 1.71 23.11 -29.03
C THR A 205 3.24 23.13 -29.05
N LYS A 206 3.89 22.02 -28.67
CA LYS A 206 5.36 21.88 -28.66
C LYS A 206 5.90 21.12 -29.87
N SER A 207 5.05 20.38 -30.57
CA SER A 207 5.30 19.72 -31.86
C SER A 207 4.98 20.65 -33.03
#